data_AF-A0A7C4TUB3-F1
#
_entry.id   AF-A0A7C4TUB3-F1
#
_cell.length_a   1.000
_cell.length_b   1.000
_cell.length_c   1.000
_cell.angle_alpha   90.00
_cell.angle_beta   90.00
_cell.angle_gamma   90.00
#
_symmetry.space_group_name_H-M   'P 1'
#
loop_
_entity.id
_entity.type
_entity.pdbx_description
1 polymer ?
#
loop_
_entity_poly.entity_id
_entity_poly.type
_entity_poly.pdbx_seq_one_letter_code
_entity_poly.pdbx_strand_id
1 'polypeptide(L)' 'MKGIPILIVFFSMFLAASLLIPSPIFPGSILCTFIGKIVDYEYLRFVGAVFNGIFYGTILWLVFVAVSRRFEKEK' A
#
# COMPACT_ATOMS: atom_id res chain seq x y z
N MET A 1 18.67 -4.85 -9.60
CA MET A 1 17.22 -4.54 -9.61
C MET A 1 16.39 -5.62 -8.90
N LYS A 2 16.75 -6.03 -7.66
CA LYS A 2 16.05 -7.10 -6.91
C LYS A 2 14.90 -6.59 -6.03
N GLY A 3 14.67 -5.28 -5.96
CA GLY A 3 13.67 -4.67 -5.07
C GLY A 3 12.22 -4.67 -5.60
N ILE A 4 12.03 -4.73 -6.93
CA ILE A 4 10.68 -4.68 -7.54
C ILE A 4 9.80 -5.87 -7.10
N PRO A 5 10.30 -7.13 -7.08
CA PRO A 5 9.52 -8.25 -6.58
C PRO A 5 9.05 -8.08 -5.12
N ILE A 6 9.90 -7.49 -4.27
CA ILE A 6 9.58 -7.24 -2.86
C ILE A 6 8.46 -6.18 -2.74
N LEU A 7 8.52 -5.13 -3.56
CA LEU A 7 7.45 -4.14 -3.63
C LEU A 7 6.12 -4.80 -4.04
N ILE A 8 6.14 -5.68 -5.05
CA ILE A 8 4.94 -6.40 -5.51
C ILE A 8 4.36 -7.25 -4.37
N VAL A 9 5.19 -7.98 -3.63
CA VAL A 9 4.74 -8.81 -2.50
C VAL A 9 4.08 -7.95 -1.41
N PHE A 10 4.73 -6.86 -0.99
CA PHE A 10 4.14 -5.98 0.02
C PHE A 10 2.87 -5.31 -0.47
N PHE A 11 2.85 -4.83 -1.72
CA PHE A 11 1.67 -4.25 -2.35
C PHE A 11 0.49 -5.24 -2.32
N SER A 12 0.69 -6.46 -2.82
CA SER A 12 -0.37 -7.49 -2.86
C SER A 12 -0.88 -7.84 -1.46
N MET A 13 0.01 -7.93 -0.47
CA MET A 13 -0.36 -8.20 0.92
C MET A 13 -1.25 -7.10 1.49
N PHE A 14 -0.88 -5.83 1.32
CA PHE A 14 -1.66 -4.70 1.83
C PHE A 14 -2.94 -4.44 1.05
N LEU A 15 -2.96 -4.71 -0.25
CA LEU A 15 -4.16 -4.70 -1.07
C LEU A 15 -5.17 -5.75 -0.57
N ALA A 16 -4.74 -6.99 -0.39
CA ALA A 16 -5.59 -8.07 0.10
C ALA A 16 -6.11 -7.77 1.51
N ALA A 17 -5.24 -7.31 2.41
CA ALA A 17 -5.64 -6.89 3.76
C ALA A 17 -6.69 -5.78 3.71
N SER A 18 -6.49 -4.75 2.88
CA SER A 18 -7.43 -3.63 2.76
C SER A 18 -8.78 -4.02 2.15
N LEU A 19 -8.82 -5.05 1.30
CA LEU A 19 -10.07 -5.59 0.76
C LEU A 19 -10.81 -6.45 1.80
N LEU A 20 -10.08 -7.23 2.60
CA LEU A 20 -10.69 -8.16 3.58
C LEU A 20 -11.16 -7.46 4.85
N ILE A 21 -10.49 -6.37 5.26
CA ILE A 21 -10.83 -5.63 6.45
C ILE A 21 -12.10 -4.79 6.18
N PRO A 22 -13.18 -4.95 6.97
CA PRO A 22 -14.43 -4.22 6.76
C PRO A 22 -14.40 -2.78 7.26
N SER A 23 -13.27 -2.31 7.80
CA SER A 23 -13.09 -0.95 8.31
C SER A 23 -12.27 -0.08 7.34
N PRO A 24 -12.58 1.22 7.22
CA PRO A 24 -11.79 2.14 6.42
C PRO A 24 -10.37 2.32 7.00
N ILE A 25 -9.36 1.93 6.21
CA ILE A 25 -7.94 2.05 6.58
C ILE A 25 -7.38 3.35 5.98
N PHE A 26 -6.80 4.20 6.82
CA PHE A 26 -6.04 5.39 6.42
C PHE A 26 -4.76 4.97 5.68
N PRO A 27 -4.24 5.73 4.69
CA PRO A 27 -4.76 6.98 4.15
C PRO A 27 -5.81 6.82 3.04
N GLY A 28 -6.03 5.61 2.52
CA GLY A 28 -6.98 5.34 1.44
C GLY A 28 -8.42 5.77 1.75
N SER A 29 -8.82 5.70 3.02
CA SER A 29 -10.11 6.19 3.49
C SER A 29 -10.32 7.70 3.29
N ILE A 30 -9.26 8.52 3.37
CA ILE A 30 -9.35 9.97 3.17
C ILE A 30 -9.71 10.28 1.71
N LEU A 31 -9.05 9.62 0.76
CA LEU A 31 -9.39 9.76 -0.66
C LEU A 31 -10.83 9.32 -0.91
N CYS A 32 -11.29 8.24 -0.26
CA CYS A 32 -12.66 7.80 -0.37
C CYS A 32 -13.65 8.81 0.20
N THR A 33 -13.31 9.54 1.28
CA THR A 33 -14.16 10.60 1.83
C THR A 33 -14.22 11.83 0.93
N PHE A 34 -13.12 12.22 0.29
CA PHE A 34 -13.10 13.36 -0.65
C PHE A 34 -13.80 13.04 -1.98
N ILE A 35 -13.70 11.81 -2.48
CA ILE A 35 -14.25 11.38 -3.77
C ILE A 35 -15.66 10.78 -3.62
N GLY A 36 -16.01 10.29 -2.43
CA GLY A 36 -17.22 9.48 -2.19
C GLY A 36 -18.56 10.20 -2.26
N LYS A 37 -18.56 11.52 -2.51
CA LYS A 37 -19.77 12.24 -2.90
C LYS A 37 -20.18 11.99 -4.36
N ILE A 38 -19.29 11.43 -5.18
CA ILE A 38 -19.42 11.38 -6.65
C ILE A 38 -19.48 9.93 -7.16
N VAL A 39 -19.05 8.93 -6.37
CA VAL A 39 -18.77 7.57 -6.88
C VAL A 39 -19.32 6.48 -5.95
N ASP A 40 -19.74 5.35 -6.53
CA ASP A 40 -20.29 4.18 -5.83
C ASP A 40 -19.38 3.64 -4.73
N TYR A 41 -20.00 3.17 -3.63
CA TYR A 41 -19.33 2.68 -2.43
C TYR A 41 -18.35 1.51 -2.70
N GLU A 42 -18.71 0.61 -3.61
CA GLU A 42 -17.89 -0.55 -3.95
C GLU A 42 -16.61 -0.14 -4.72
N TYR A 43 -16.72 0.85 -5.60
CA TYR A 43 -15.58 1.41 -6.32
C TYR A 43 -14.64 2.15 -5.37
N LEU A 44 -15.19 2.93 -4.42
CA LEU A 44 -14.39 3.59 -3.39
C LEU A 44 -13.59 2.58 -2.56
N ARG A 45 -14.20 1.46 -2.17
CA ARG A 45 -13.50 0.39 -1.42
C ARG A 45 -12.31 -0.15 -2.20
N PHE A 46 -12.46 -0.41 -3.49
CA PHE A 46 -11.36 -0.90 -4.33
C PHE A 46 -10.26 0.15 -4.49
N VAL A 47 -10.63 1.40 -4.79
CA VAL A 47 -9.67 2.52 -4.93
C VAL A 47 -8.89 2.76 -3.65
N GLY A 48 -9.58 2.76 -2.51
CA GLY A 48 -8.94 2.88 -1.19
C GLY A 48 -7.97 1.74 -0.91
N ALA A 49 -8.34 0.50 -1.26
CA ALA A 49 -7.47 -0.66 -1.09
C ALA A 49 -6.22 -0.60 -1.98
N VAL A 50 -6.35 -0.17 -3.23
CA VAL A 50 -5.20 0.05 -4.13
C VAL A 50 -4.28 1.13 -3.57
N PHE A 51 -4.85 2.25 -3.11
CA PHE A 51 -4.05 3.34 -2.57
C PHE A 51 -3.29 2.92 -1.30
N ASN A 52 -3.94 2.17 -0.41
CA ASN A 52 -3.29 1.59 0.77
C ASN A 52 -2.19 0.61 0.38
N GLY A 53 -2.45 -0.27 -0.59
CA GLY A 53 -1.46 -1.19 -1.14
C GLY A 53 -0.21 -0.47 -1.61
N ILE A 54 -0.37 0.62 -2.39
CA ILE A 54 0.75 1.43 -2.89
C ILE A 54 1.45 2.11 -1.71
N PHE A 55 0.70 2.80 -0.84
CA PHE A 55 1.27 3.61 0.23
C PHE A 55 2.10 2.75 1.19
N TYR A 56 1.51 1.70 1.75
CA TYR A 56 2.19 0.82 2.68
C TYR A 56 3.25 -0.05 2.01
N GLY A 57 2.97 -0.54 0.79
CA GLY A 57 3.94 -1.29 0.00
C GLY A 57 5.21 -0.49 -0.29
N THR A 58 5.07 0.77 -0.71
CA THR A 58 6.20 1.67 -0.97
C THR A 58 6.97 2.00 0.30
N ILE A 59 6.30 2.28 1.42
CA ILE A 59 6.99 2.57 2.70
C ILE A 59 7.85 1.38 3.13
N LEU A 60 7.29 0.17 3.19
CA LEU A 60 8.06 -1.02 3.57
C LEU A 60 9.19 -1.31 2.57
N TRP A 61 8.93 -1.12 1.27
CA TRP A 61 9.95 -1.29 0.26
C TRP A 61 11.11 -0.30 0.44
N LEU A 62 10.84 0.98 0.74
CA LEU A 62 11.88 1.97 1.03
C LEU A 62 12.69 1.59 2.27
N VAL A 63 12.03 1.15 3.34
CA VAL A 63 12.70 0.65 4.55
C VAL A 63 13.59 -0.54 4.21
N PHE A 64 13.09 -1.51 3.45
CA PHE A 64 13.87 -2.66 3.02
C PHE A 64 15.10 -2.25 2.21
N VAL A 65 14.94 -1.34 1.24
CA VAL A 65 16.03 -0.82 0.43
C VAL A 65 17.06 -0.09 1.28
N ALA A 66 16.64 0.74 2.23
CA ALA A 66 17.53 1.45 3.14
C ALA A 66 18.34 0.49 4.02
N VAL A 67 17.67 -0.54 4.57
CA VAL A 67 18.29 -1.57 5.40
C VAL A 67 19.27 -2.42 4.58
N SER A 68 18.89 -2.91 3.40
CA SER A 68 19.80 -3.66 2.51
C SER A 68 21.04 -2.84 2.15
N ARG A 69 20.87 -1.55 1.81
CA ARG A 69 22.01 -0.66 1.51
C ARG A 69 22.94 -0.47 2.70
N ARG A 70 22.42 -0.47 3.92
CA ARG A 70 23.23 -0.39 5.13
C ARG A 70 24.09 -1.64 5.31
N PHE A 71 23.48 -2.83 5.17
CA PHE A 71 24.20 -4.10 5.30
C PHE A 71 25.25 -4.32 4.21
N GLU A 72 25.05 -3.81 2.99
CA GLU A 72 26.07 -3.85 1.93
C GLU A 72 27.28 -2.95 2.23
N LYS A 73 27.10 -1.85 2.97
CA LYS A 73 28.20 -0.93 3.34
C LYS A 73 29.01 -1.39 4.54
N GLU A 74 28.43 -2.25 5.39
CA GLU A 74 29.10 -2.85 6.55
C GLU A 74 29.89 -4.12 6.19
N LYS A 75 29.90 -4.51 4.90
CA LYS A 75 30.56 -5.72 4.36
C LYS A 75 31.76 -5.35 3.49
#